data_AF-A0A327L2I7-F1
#
_entry.id   AF-A0A327L2I7-F1
#
_cell.length_a   1.000
_cell.length_b   1.000
_cell.length_c   1.000
_cell.angle_alpha   90.00
_cell.angle_beta   90.00
_cell.angle_gamma   90.00
#
_symmetry.space_group_name_H-M   'P 1'
#
loop_
_entity.id
_entity.type
_entity.pdbx_description
1 polymer ?
#
loop_
_entity_poly.entity_id
_entity_poly.type
_entity_poly.pdbx_seq_one_letter_code
_entity_poly.pdbx_strand_id
1 'polypeptide(L)' 'MTLDDKIARVKDLIGKREEIDAELAVLLSGAAREPRKMRCSICDTEGHTARTCTQKTGAA' A
#
# COMPACT_ATOMS: atom_id res chain seq x y z
N MET A 1 -7.33 3.11 -35.28
CA MET A 1 -6.76 2.03 -34.43
C MET A 1 -7.84 1.02 -34.16
N THR A 2 -7.60 -0.24 -34.51
CA THR A 2 -8.53 -1.35 -34.29
C THR A 2 -8.57 -1.72 -32.80
N LEU A 3 -9.53 -2.55 -32.40
CA LEU A 3 -9.59 -3.07 -31.04
C LEU A 3 -8.35 -3.89 -30.71
N ASP A 4 -7.88 -4.70 -31.67
CA ASP A 4 -6.67 -5.52 -31.55
C ASP A 4 -5.41 -4.67 -31.31
N ASP A 5 -5.30 -3.55 -32.02
CA ASP A 5 -4.20 -2.59 -31.85
C ASP A 5 -4.20 -1.94 -30.45
N LYS A 6 -5.40 -1.63 -29.92
CA LYS A 6 -5.55 -1.15 -28.55
C LYS A 6 -5.19 -2.21 -27.52
N ILE A 7 -5.60 -3.46 -27.75
CA ILE A 7 -5.28 -4.59 -26.86
C ILE A 7 -3.78 -4.84 -26.83
N ALA A 8 -3.11 -4.81 -27.99
CA ALA A 8 -1.66 -4.95 -28.09
C ALA A 8 -0.95 -3.84 -27.30
N ARG A 9 -1.40 -2.59 -27.44
CA ARG A 9 -0.85 -1.46 -26.68
C ARG A 9 -1.09 -1.56 -25.19
N VAL A 10 -2.24 -2.07 -24.74
CA VAL A 10 -2.51 -2.31 -23.31
C VAL A 10 -1.56 -3.38 -22.75
N LYS A 11 -1.31 -4.47 -23.49
CA LYS A 11 -0.36 -5.52 -23.06
C LYS A 11 1.07 -4.97 -22.90
N ASP A 12 1.53 -4.17 -23.86
CA ASP A 12 2.83 -3.50 -23.78
C ASP A 12 2.92 -2.57 -22.55
N LEU A 13 1.87 -1.79 -22.28
CA LEU A 13 1.81 -0.92 -21.11
C LEU A 13 1.82 -1.69 -19.78
N ILE A 14 1.17 -2.85 -19.72
CA ILE A 14 1.19 -3.72 -18.53
C ILE A 14 2.60 -4.28 -18.32
N GLY A 15 3.28 -4.75 -19.37
CA GLY A 15 4.66 -5.23 -19.26
C GLY A 15 5.61 -4.13 -18.73
N LYS A 16 5.52 -2.92 -19.30
CA LYS A 16 6.29 -1.77 -18.82
C LYS A 16 6.00 -1.40 -17.36
N ARG A 17 4.75 -1.57 -16.91
CA ARG A 17 4.38 -1.35 -15.50
C ARG A 17 5.16 -2.30 -14.58
N GLU A 18 5.28 -3.57 -14.94
CA GLU A 18 5.98 -4.56 -14.12
C GLU A 18 7.49 -4.28 -14.05
N GLU A 19 8.09 -3.88 -15.16
CA GLU A 19 9.51 -3.47 -15.18
C GLU A 19 9.78 -2.27 -14.28
N ILE A 20 8.91 -1.25 -14.34
CA ILE A 20 9.01 -0.06 -13.47
C ILE A 20 8.82 -0.43 -12.00
N ASP A 21 7.86 -1.30 -11.68
CA ASP A 21 7.60 -1.74 -10.30
C ASP A 21 8.82 -2.49 -9.72
N ALA A 22 9.44 -3.35 -10.52
CA ALA A 22 10.67 -4.06 -10.14
C ALA A 22 11.86 -3.09 -9.93
N GLU A 23 12.05 -2.13 -10.82
CA GLU A 23 13.10 -1.11 -10.68
C GLU A 23 12.87 -0.23 -9.44
N LEU A 24 11.63 0.19 -9.20
CA LEU A 24 11.25 0.95 -8.01
C LEU A 24 11.42 0.12 -6.72
N ALA A 25 11.11 -1.18 -6.75
CA ALA A 25 11.32 -2.07 -5.60
C ALA A 25 12.80 -2.16 -5.22
N VAL A 26 13.70 -2.27 -6.21
CA VAL A 26 15.15 -2.28 -6.00
C VAL A 26 15.64 -0.92 -5.47
N LEU A 27 15.31 0.16 -6.19
CA LEU A 27 15.81 1.50 -5.89
C LEU A 27 15.28 2.04 -4.56
N LEU A 28 14.02 1.76 -4.23
CA LEU A 28 13.40 2.31 -3.04
C LEU A 28 13.44 1.37 -1.84
N SER A 29 13.77 0.07 -1.98
CA SER A 29 13.98 -0.98 -0.94
C SER A 29 13.15 -0.85 0.37
N GLY A 30 12.01 -0.18 0.31
CA GLY A 30 11.44 0.56 1.43
C GLY A 30 10.25 1.46 1.06
N ALA A 31 9.82 1.44 -0.20
CA ALA A 31 8.55 2.07 -0.65
C ALA A 31 7.46 1.05 -0.99
N ALA A 32 7.71 -0.25 -0.83
CA ALA A 32 6.67 -1.13 -0.30
C ALA A 32 6.59 -0.87 1.21
N ARG A 33 6.30 0.37 1.63
CA ARG A 33 5.74 0.54 2.97
C ARG A 33 4.41 -0.17 2.87
N GLU A 34 4.34 -1.38 3.42
CA GLU A 34 3.07 -1.98 3.84
C GLU A 34 2.22 -0.83 4.36
N PRO A 35 0.97 -0.66 3.89
CA PRO A 35 0.12 0.44 4.33
C PRO A 35 0.22 0.41 5.85
N ARG A 36 0.87 1.43 6.47
CA ARG A 36 1.24 1.36 7.89
C ARG A 36 -0.04 0.99 8.60
N LYS A 37 -0.16 -0.26 9.05
CA LYS A 37 -1.36 -0.72 9.73
C LYS A 37 -1.52 0.25 10.86
N MET A 38 -2.62 0.99 10.85
CA MET A 38 -2.83 2.05 11.80
C MET A 38 -2.97 1.39 13.17
N ARG A 39 -1.86 1.34 13.90
CA ARG A 39 -1.76 0.77 15.24
C ARG A 39 -1.96 1.85 16.27
N CYS A 40 -2.70 1.49 17.31
CA CYS A 40 -2.90 2.36 18.44
C CYS A 40 -1.57 2.55 19.19
N SER A 41 -1.11 3.79 19.38
CA SER A 41 0.11 4.08 20.14
C SER A 41 0.01 3.82 21.65
N ILE A 42 -1.16 3.39 22.15
CA ILE A 42 -1.41 3.13 23.58
C ILE A 42 -1.37 1.62 23.87
N CYS A 43 -1.94 0.79 23.00
CA CYS A 43 -2.06 -0.65 23.23
C CYS A 43 -1.50 -1.52 22.07
N ASP A 44 -0.83 -0.90 21.10
CA ASP A 44 -0.22 -1.49 19.88
C ASP A 44 -1.15 -2.32 18.97
N THR A 45 -2.45 -2.36 19.25
CA THR A 45 -3.42 -3.12 18.43
C THR A 45 -3.85 -2.37 17.16
N GLU A 46 -4.13 -3.12 16.09
CA GLU A 46 -4.63 -2.59 14.82
C GLU A 46 -6.15 -2.35 14.86
N GLY A 47 -6.62 -1.32 14.13
CA GLY A 47 -8.06 -1.02 13.97
C GLY A 47 -8.58 0.20 14.72
N HIS A 48 -7.74 0.89 15.52
CA HIS A 48 -8.11 2.16 16.14
C HIS A 48 -6.89 3.06 16.40
N THR A 49 -7.13 4.36 16.61
CA THR A 49 -6.08 5.33 16.99
C THR A 49 -5.98 5.49 18.50
N ALA A 50 -4.87 6.07 18.97
CA ALA A 50 -4.72 6.51 20.36
C ALA A 50 -5.80 7.51 20.83
N ARG A 51 -6.68 8.03 19.97
CA ARG A 51 -7.83 8.86 20.39
C ARG A 51 -9.07 8.04 20.73
N THR A 52 -9.23 6.89 20.09
CA THR A 52 -10.39 6.00 20.23
C THR A 52 -10.06 4.73 21.02
N CYS A 53 -8.87 4.69 21.63
CA CYS A 53 -8.42 3.54 22.40
C CYS A 53 -9.22 3.43 23.70
N THR A 54 -9.94 2.32 23.84
CA THR A 54 -10.69 1.97 25.04
C THR A 54 -9.80 1.66 26.24
N GLN A 55 -8.49 1.44 26.02
CA GLN A 55 -7.49 1.27 27.08
C GLN A 55 -6.86 2.61 27.53
N LYS A 56 -7.21 3.75 26.89
CA LYS A 56 -6.58 5.06 27.13
C LYS A 56 -6.81 5.63 28.52
N THR A 57 -7.90 5.29 29.18
CA THR A 57 -8.22 5.87 30.47
C THR A 57 -9.00 4.85 31.29
N GLY A 58 -8.60 4.73 32.55
CA GLY A 58 -9.12 3.77 33.51
C GLY A 58 -10.63 3.78 33.64
N ALA A 59 -11.12 2.61 34.07
CA ALA A 59 -12.37 2.49 34.78
C ALA A 59 -12.47 3.59 35.85
N ALA A 60 -13.48 4.43 35.71
CA ALA A 60 -14.26 5.00 36.80
C ALA A 60 -15.64 5.36 36.22
#